data_AF-A0AAN6VZU8-F1
#
_entry.id   AF-A0AAN6VZU8-F1
#
_cell.length_a   1.000
_cell.length_b   1.000
_cell.length_c   1.000
_cell.angle_alpha   90.00
_cell.angle_beta   90.00
_cell.angle_gamma   90.00
#
_symmetry.space_group_name_H-M   'P 1'
#
loop_
_entity.id
_entity.type
_entity.pdbx_description
1 polymer ?
#
loop_
_entity_poly.entity_id
_entity_poly.type
_entity_poly.pdbx_seq_one_letter_code
_entity_poly.pdbx_strand_id
1 'polypeptide(L)'
;MRVAESVPSMAYRVGVPGLNKALNEEDLEKSRNIYNDSQQPEICKSHIHDLATLFVQNRAHSVFGIHLVHAHFTVTDKTVLLGVDHETPRCRWAKATAFQAIDLSNVHGHIFVLTDHGFPPYQYQTGPVPDLSHVEGAFFAELAHPSTDLRGWLPSLLGFVDQLENFIHELYLSELPIELPSSNSSIGTR
;
A
#
# COMPACT_ATOMS: atom_id res chain seq x y z
N MET A 1 -42.00 -27.34 -0.11
CA MET A 1 -40.56 -27.41 -0.40
C MET A 1 -40.23 -26.20 -1.26
N ARG A 2 -39.73 -25.10 -0.66
CA ARG A 2 -39.32 -23.91 -1.41
C ARG A 2 -37.85 -24.06 -1.76
N VAL A 3 -37.55 -24.02 -3.04
CA VAL A 3 -36.19 -24.01 -3.58
C VAL A 3 -35.56 -22.69 -3.14
N ALA A 4 -34.43 -22.75 -2.46
CA ALA A 4 -33.64 -21.58 -2.14
C ALA A 4 -33.04 -21.05 -3.44
N GLU A 5 -33.51 -19.90 -3.90
CA GLU A 5 -32.83 -19.15 -4.94
C GLU A 5 -31.50 -18.65 -4.36
N SER A 6 -30.40 -19.13 -4.92
CA SER A 6 -29.07 -18.60 -4.64
C SER A 6 -29.01 -17.17 -5.17
N VAL A 7 -29.12 -16.20 -4.26
CA VAL A 7 -28.84 -14.80 -4.57
C VAL A 7 -27.38 -14.72 -5.01
N PRO A 8 -27.07 -14.22 -6.23
CA PRO A 8 -25.70 -13.98 -6.63
C PRO A 8 -25.07 -13.01 -5.63
N SER A 9 -23.94 -13.40 -5.05
CA SER A 9 -23.06 -12.50 -4.29
C SER A 9 -22.59 -11.39 -5.22
N MET A 10 -23.39 -10.34 -5.36
CA MET A 10 -22.99 -9.10 -6.00
C MET A 10 -22.39 -8.22 -4.90
N ALA A 11 -21.27 -8.68 -4.34
CA ALA A 11 -20.43 -7.83 -3.51
C ALA A 11 -20.14 -6.57 -4.34
N TYR A 12 -20.66 -5.42 -3.90
CA TYR A 12 -20.29 -4.13 -4.45
C TYR A 12 -18.76 -4.07 -4.39
N ARG A 13 -18.09 -4.18 -5.54
CA ARG A 13 -16.64 -4.02 -5.60
C ARG A 13 -16.37 -2.56 -5.27
N VAL A 14 -15.84 -2.31 -4.08
CA VAL A 14 -15.31 -1.00 -3.69
C VAL A 14 -14.28 -0.62 -4.74
N GLY A 15 -14.50 0.51 -5.42
CA GLY A 15 -13.55 1.05 -6.39
C GLY A 15 -12.36 1.67 -5.67
N VAL A 16 -11.24 0.96 -5.65
CA VAL A 16 -9.98 1.34 -5.03
C VAL A 16 -9.03 1.86 -6.12
N PRO A 17 -8.73 3.18 -6.14
CA PRO A 17 -7.81 3.77 -7.11
C PRO A 17 -6.44 3.11 -7.06
N GLY A 18 -5.87 2.78 -8.21
CA GLY A 18 -4.56 2.12 -8.30
C GLY A 18 -4.58 0.65 -7.92
N LEU A 19 -5.76 0.04 -7.76
CA LEU A 19 -5.92 -1.39 -7.53
C LEU A 19 -6.91 -2.01 -8.52
N ASN A 20 -8.18 -1.59 -8.48
CA ASN A 20 -9.24 -2.05 -9.37
C ASN A 20 -9.98 -0.90 -10.09
N LYS A 21 -9.52 0.34 -9.86
CA LYS A 21 -9.95 1.56 -10.55
C LYS A 21 -8.69 2.29 -11.04
N ALA A 22 -8.73 2.82 -12.26
CA ALA A 22 -7.63 3.58 -12.83
C ALA A 22 -7.33 4.85 -12.00
N LEU A 23 -6.05 5.18 -11.88
CA LEU A 23 -5.58 6.39 -11.20
C LEU A 23 -5.79 7.64 -12.04
N ASN A 24 -5.93 8.76 -11.36
CA ASN A 24 -5.89 10.10 -11.94
C ASN A 24 -5.08 11.04 -11.03
N GLU A 25 -4.86 12.28 -11.47
CA GLU A 25 -4.08 13.26 -10.70
C GLU A 25 -4.73 13.64 -9.36
N GLU A 26 -6.06 13.62 -9.23
CA GLU A 26 -6.76 13.90 -7.97
C GLU A 26 -6.40 12.85 -6.90
N ASP A 27 -6.22 11.59 -7.31
CA ASP A 27 -5.76 10.53 -6.42
C ASP A 27 -4.35 10.82 -5.91
N LEU A 28 -3.45 11.35 -6.75
CA LEU A 28 -2.09 11.73 -6.36
C LEU A 28 -2.09 12.89 -5.35
N GLU A 29 -2.93 13.90 -5.56
CA GLU A 29 -3.07 15.03 -4.64
C GLU A 29 -3.57 14.57 -3.26
N LYS A 30 -4.59 13.71 -3.24
CA LYS A 30 -5.11 13.13 -2.00
C LYS A 30 -4.06 12.31 -1.28
N SER A 31 -3.33 11.46 -2.00
CA SER A 31 -2.23 10.66 -1.47
C SER A 31 -1.20 11.53 -0.75
N ARG A 32 -0.72 12.61 -1.38
CA ARG A 32 0.24 13.54 -0.78
C ARG A 32 -0.30 14.19 0.49
N ASN A 33 -1.53 14.69 0.47
CA ASN A 33 -2.13 15.34 1.63
C ASN A 33 -2.25 14.36 2.81
N ILE A 34 -2.71 13.13 2.54
CA ILE A 34 -2.77 12.09 3.57
C ILE A 34 -1.37 11.79 4.10
N TYR A 35 -0.39 11.59 3.22
CA TYR A 35 1.00 11.33 3.60
C TYR A 35 1.52 12.40 4.57
N ASN A 36 1.41 13.68 4.23
CA ASN A 36 1.93 14.78 5.03
C ASN A 36 1.22 14.95 6.39
N ASP A 37 -0.07 14.61 6.48
CA ASP A 37 -0.86 14.75 7.73
C ASP A 37 -0.77 13.50 8.63
N SER A 38 -0.06 12.47 8.19
CA SER A 38 -0.08 11.17 8.84
C SER A 38 0.74 11.08 10.11
N GLN A 39 0.13 10.54 11.15
CA GLN A 39 0.75 10.26 12.44
C GLN A 39 0.54 8.79 12.80
N GLN A 40 1.56 8.18 13.41
CA GLN A 40 1.54 6.77 13.77
C GLN A 40 0.48 6.51 14.86
N PRO A 41 -0.48 5.61 14.64
CA PRO A 41 -1.48 5.28 15.65
C PRO A 41 -0.93 4.36 16.74
N GLU A 42 -1.54 4.40 17.93
CA GLU A 42 -1.36 3.37 18.95
C GLU A 42 -2.13 2.09 18.60
N ILE A 43 -1.52 0.92 18.84
CA ILE A 43 -2.11 -0.39 18.54
C ILE A 43 -2.32 -1.22 19.79
N CYS A 44 -3.55 -1.70 20.00
CA CYS A 44 -3.85 -2.73 20.99
C CYS A 44 -3.66 -4.14 20.40
N LYS A 45 -3.20 -5.09 21.23
CA LYS A 45 -2.96 -6.49 20.83
C LYS A 45 -4.22 -7.22 20.35
N SER A 46 -5.39 -6.95 20.94
CA SER A 46 -6.65 -7.58 20.52
C SER A 46 -6.97 -7.29 19.06
N HIS A 47 -6.72 -6.07 18.60
CA HIS A 47 -7.01 -5.66 17.22
C HIS A 47 -6.12 -6.35 16.18
N ILE A 48 -4.88 -6.68 16.54
CA ILE A 48 -3.98 -7.45 15.66
C ILE A 48 -4.56 -8.84 15.39
N HIS A 49 -5.19 -9.47 16.39
CA HIS A 49 -5.82 -10.79 16.22
C HIS A 49 -7.06 -10.72 15.33
N ASP A 50 -7.89 -9.69 15.46
CA ASP A 50 -9.08 -9.51 14.62
C ASP A 50 -8.69 -9.25 13.16
N LEU A 51 -7.68 -8.40 12.93
CA LEU A 51 -7.11 -8.16 11.60
C LEU A 51 -6.53 -9.43 10.99
N ALA A 52 -5.72 -10.17 11.74
CA ALA A 52 -5.17 -11.43 11.26
C ALA A 52 -6.26 -12.42 10.86
N THR A 53 -7.35 -12.50 11.66
CA THR A 53 -8.50 -13.36 11.37
C THR A 53 -9.16 -12.95 10.06
N LEU A 54 -9.44 -11.65 9.87
CA LEU A 54 -10.05 -11.11 8.65
C LEU A 54 -9.16 -11.41 7.41
N PHE A 55 -7.85 -11.20 7.52
CA PHE A 55 -6.90 -11.44 6.42
C PHE A 55 -6.79 -12.94 6.07
N VAL A 56 -6.85 -13.83 7.05
CA VAL A 56 -6.81 -15.28 6.82
C VAL A 56 -8.12 -15.76 6.19
N GLN A 57 -9.28 -15.33 6.72
CA GLN A 57 -10.60 -15.69 6.22
C GLN A 57 -10.79 -15.28 4.75
N ASN A 58 -10.24 -14.12 4.37
CA ASN A 58 -10.29 -13.60 3.01
C ASN A 58 -9.08 -13.99 2.14
N ARG A 59 -8.19 -14.87 2.62
CA ARG A 59 -6.95 -15.30 1.94
C ARG A 59 -6.02 -14.14 1.54
N ALA A 60 -6.21 -12.97 2.15
CA ALA A 60 -5.46 -11.75 1.90
C ALA A 60 -4.06 -11.76 2.54
N HIS A 61 -3.82 -12.58 3.57
CA HIS A 61 -2.56 -12.63 4.33
C HIS A 61 -1.29 -12.93 3.51
N SER A 62 -1.42 -13.50 2.31
CA SER A 62 -0.29 -13.79 1.41
C SER A 62 -0.01 -12.67 0.41
N VAL A 63 -0.89 -11.66 0.36
CA VAL A 63 -0.86 -10.56 -0.61
C VAL A 63 -0.78 -9.21 0.10
N PHE A 64 -1.44 -9.07 1.26
CA PHE A 64 -1.54 -7.83 2.01
C PHE A 64 -1.07 -7.98 3.45
N GLY A 65 -0.45 -6.91 3.95
CA GLY A 65 0.01 -6.75 5.32
C GLY A 65 -0.47 -5.42 5.91
N ILE A 66 -0.21 -5.25 7.20
CA ILE A 66 -0.54 -4.02 7.93
C ILE A 66 0.69 -3.13 7.94
N HIS A 67 0.53 -1.89 7.50
CA HIS A 67 1.57 -0.86 7.60
C HIS A 67 1.08 0.28 8.51
N LEU A 68 1.95 0.74 9.41
CA LEU A 68 1.63 1.82 10.35
C LEU A 68 1.97 3.14 9.70
N VAL A 69 0.97 3.99 9.46
CA VAL A 69 1.19 5.22 8.72
C VAL A 69 2.15 6.14 9.48
N HIS A 70 3.18 6.61 8.81
CA HIS A 70 4.01 7.70 9.32
C HIS A 70 4.73 8.38 8.16
N ALA A 71 4.79 9.70 8.19
CA ALA A 71 5.60 10.46 7.27
C ALA A 71 7.05 10.50 7.76
N HIS A 72 8.01 10.19 6.89
CA HIS A 72 9.43 10.38 7.19
C HIS A 72 9.91 11.83 6.95
N PHE A 73 9.19 12.56 6.10
CA PHE A 73 9.47 13.93 5.70
C PHE A 73 8.22 14.55 5.07
N THR A 74 8.23 15.85 4.77
CA THR A 74 7.14 16.49 4.01
C THR A 74 7.39 16.34 2.51
N VAL A 75 6.40 15.82 1.80
CA VAL A 75 6.39 15.77 0.33
C VAL A 75 5.87 17.09 -0.22
N THR A 76 6.61 17.63 -1.19
CA THR A 76 6.40 18.96 -1.79
C THR A 76 5.16 19.02 -2.68
N ASP A 77 4.79 20.23 -3.14
CA ASP A 77 3.63 20.38 -4.01
C ASP A 77 3.82 19.60 -5.33
N LYS A 78 2.74 18.99 -5.85
CA LYS A 78 2.73 18.17 -7.07
C LYS A 78 3.76 17.01 -7.11
N THR A 79 4.14 16.48 -5.94
CA THR A 79 4.93 15.25 -5.81
C THR A 79 4.22 14.21 -4.93
N VAL A 80 4.51 12.92 -5.15
CA VAL A 80 4.05 11.77 -4.33
C VAL A 80 5.19 10.79 -4.13
N LEU A 81 5.09 9.88 -3.15
CA LEU A 81 6.03 8.78 -3.03
C LEU A 81 5.75 7.70 -4.06
N LEU A 82 6.74 7.44 -4.90
CA LEU A 82 6.75 6.35 -5.87
C LEU A 82 7.91 5.40 -5.55
N GLY A 83 7.53 4.14 -5.31
CA GLY A 83 8.43 3.02 -5.14
C GLY A 83 8.89 2.44 -6.48
N VAL A 84 10.16 2.02 -6.54
CA VAL A 84 10.74 1.24 -7.63
C VAL A 84 11.56 0.10 -7.02
N ASP A 85 11.44 -1.08 -7.61
CA ASP A 85 12.22 -2.24 -7.19
C ASP A 85 13.61 -2.23 -7.83
N HIS A 86 14.60 -2.60 -7.03
CA HIS A 86 15.98 -2.77 -7.44
C HIS A 86 16.42 -4.21 -7.14
N GLU A 87 17.15 -4.82 -8.07
CA GLU A 87 17.61 -6.21 -7.95
C GLU A 87 18.95 -6.34 -7.20
N THR A 88 19.77 -5.30 -7.16
CA THR A 88 21.11 -5.37 -6.55
C THR A 88 21.51 -4.03 -5.91
N PRO A 89 21.46 -3.91 -4.56
CA PRO A 89 20.88 -4.89 -3.63
C PRO A 89 19.37 -5.05 -3.87
N ARG A 90 18.83 -6.22 -3.53
CA ARG A 90 17.39 -6.46 -3.64
C ARG A 90 16.66 -5.58 -2.62
N CYS A 91 15.99 -4.54 -3.09
CA CYS A 91 15.30 -3.58 -2.23
C CYS A 91 14.26 -2.78 -3.01
N ARG A 92 13.42 -2.05 -2.28
CA ARG A 92 12.50 -1.06 -2.84
C ARG A 92 12.94 0.32 -2.41
N TRP A 93 13.02 1.23 -3.38
CA TRP A 93 13.33 2.63 -3.14
C TRP A 93 12.10 3.47 -3.37
N ALA A 94 11.69 4.20 -2.34
CA ALA A 94 10.60 5.16 -2.41
C ALA A 94 11.17 6.58 -2.48
N LYS A 95 10.78 7.34 -3.49
CA LYS A 95 11.20 8.73 -3.64
C LYS A 95 10.03 9.65 -3.97
N ALA A 96 10.11 10.90 -3.51
CA ALA A 96 9.22 11.94 -3.97
C ALA A 96 9.39 12.12 -5.50
N THR A 97 8.31 11.96 -6.24
CA THR A 97 8.29 12.01 -7.70
C THR A 97 7.20 12.97 -8.16
N ALA A 98 7.55 13.88 -9.07
CA ALA A 98 6.61 14.83 -9.64
C ALA A 98 5.52 14.12 -10.45
N PHE A 99 4.26 14.58 -10.36
CA PHE A 99 3.12 13.95 -11.04
C PHE A 99 3.36 13.77 -12.54
N GLN A 100 3.98 14.77 -13.16
CA GLN A 100 4.28 14.82 -14.60
C GLN A 100 5.26 13.72 -15.05
N ALA A 101 6.06 13.19 -14.13
CA ALA A 101 7.03 12.14 -14.38
C ALA A 101 6.47 10.73 -14.12
N ILE A 102 5.21 10.62 -13.67
CA ILE A 102 4.57 9.35 -13.37
C ILE A 102 3.75 8.90 -14.59
N ASP A 103 4.07 7.72 -15.11
CA ASP A 103 3.22 7.03 -16.06
C ASP A 103 2.05 6.36 -15.32
N LEU A 104 0.89 7.02 -15.31
CA LEU A 104 -0.32 6.51 -14.66
C LEU A 104 -0.83 5.19 -15.24
N SER A 105 -0.35 4.77 -16.42
CA SER A 105 -0.70 3.48 -17.01
C SER A 105 0.17 2.31 -16.52
N ASN A 106 1.29 2.62 -15.85
CA ASN A 106 2.28 1.64 -15.37
C ASN A 106 2.64 1.86 -13.90
N VAL A 107 1.64 2.21 -13.09
CA VAL A 107 1.77 2.42 -11.65
C VAL A 107 0.53 1.89 -10.93
N HIS A 108 0.71 1.38 -9.73
CA HIS A 108 -0.38 0.96 -8.85
C HIS A 108 -0.22 1.56 -7.46
N GLY A 109 -1.31 1.57 -6.69
CA GLY A 109 -1.23 1.89 -5.27
C GLY A 109 -0.52 0.75 -4.54
N HIS A 110 0.51 1.05 -3.76
CA HIS A 110 1.30 0.05 -3.05
C HIS A 110 0.87 -0.09 -1.58
N ILE A 111 0.51 1.04 -0.99
CA ILE A 111 0.03 1.16 0.38
C ILE A 111 -1.24 1.99 0.33
N PHE A 112 -2.28 1.64 1.08
CA PHE A 112 -3.60 2.25 1.05
C PHE A 112 -4.08 2.59 2.45
N VAL A 113 -4.75 3.75 2.62
CA VAL A 113 -5.32 4.16 3.91
C VAL A 113 -6.79 3.79 3.95
N LEU A 114 -7.29 3.24 5.05
CA LEU A 114 -8.73 3.17 5.26
C LEU A 114 -9.25 4.54 5.73
N THR A 115 -10.10 5.17 4.92
CA THR A 115 -10.77 6.44 5.24
C THR A 115 -12.28 6.28 5.14
N ASP A 116 -13.04 7.26 5.61
CA ASP A 116 -14.50 7.32 5.42
C ASP A 116 -14.91 7.36 3.94
N HIS A 117 -13.98 7.71 3.05
CA HIS A 117 -14.18 7.81 1.61
C HIS A 117 -13.59 6.62 0.82
N GLY A 118 -13.21 5.55 1.52
CA GLY A 118 -12.66 4.32 0.94
C GLY A 118 -11.15 4.21 1.13
N PHE A 119 -10.47 3.64 0.13
CA PHE A 119 -9.06 3.26 0.20
C PHE A 119 -8.19 4.08 -0.77
N PRO A 120 -7.93 5.38 -0.49
CA PRO A 120 -6.96 6.12 -1.29
C PRO A 120 -5.55 5.51 -1.13
N PRO A 121 -4.74 5.50 -2.20
CA PRO A 121 -3.32 5.18 -2.09
C PRO A 121 -2.61 6.18 -1.16
N TYR A 122 -1.73 5.64 -0.32
CA TYR A 122 -0.77 6.35 0.50
C TYR A 122 0.56 6.52 -0.23
N GLN A 123 0.99 5.45 -0.88
CA GLN A 123 2.25 5.34 -1.62
C GLN A 123 2.00 4.49 -2.86
N TYR A 124 2.76 4.77 -3.92
CA TYR A 124 2.64 4.10 -5.20
C TYR A 124 3.85 3.20 -5.48
N GLN A 125 3.71 2.28 -6.43
CA GLN A 125 4.79 1.43 -6.93
C GLN A 125 4.71 1.33 -8.45
N THR A 126 5.85 1.42 -9.13
CA THR A 126 5.94 1.21 -10.58
C THR A 126 5.68 -0.26 -10.93
N GLY A 127 4.97 -0.48 -12.05
CA GLY A 127 4.66 -1.81 -12.56
C GLY A 127 3.20 -2.19 -12.37
N PRO A 128 2.83 -3.41 -12.82
CA PRO A 128 1.45 -3.89 -12.75
C PRO A 128 1.01 -4.13 -11.31
N VAL A 129 -0.31 -4.09 -11.10
CA VAL A 129 -0.91 -4.50 -9.83
C VAL A 129 -0.56 -5.99 -9.57
N PRO A 130 -0.15 -6.35 -8.34
CA PRO A 130 0.06 -7.75 -7.96
C PRO A 130 -1.18 -8.62 -8.19
N ASP A 131 -0.99 -9.92 -8.37
CA ASP A 131 -2.12 -10.84 -8.57
C ASP A 131 -3.00 -10.92 -7.32
N LEU A 132 -4.28 -10.56 -7.48
CA LEU A 132 -5.30 -10.62 -6.43
C LEU A 132 -6.27 -11.80 -6.61
N SER A 133 -6.02 -12.70 -7.56
CA SER A 133 -6.93 -13.80 -7.91
C SER A 133 -7.30 -14.70 -6.72
N HIS A 134 -6.43 -14.76 -5.72
CA HIS A 134 -6.61 -15.55 -4.51
C HIS A 134 -7.29 -14.80 -3.36
N VAL A 135 -7.43 -13.48 -3.45
CA VAL A 135 -8.06 -12.65 -2.42
C VAL A 135 -9.58 -12.67 -2.61
N GLU A 136 -10.32 -12.95 -1.53
CA GLU A 136 -11.77 -12.97 -1.58
C GLU A 136 -12.33 -11.56 -1.88
N GLY A 137 -13.29 -11.46 -2.79
CA GLY A 137 -13.82 -10.16 -3.27
C GLY A 137 -14.52 -9.32 -2.20
N ALA A 138 -14.88 -9.93 -1.07
CA ALA A 138 -15.49 -9.26 0.08
C ALA A 138 -14.48 -8.55 0.99
N PHE A 139 -13.18 -8.85 0.85
CA PHE A 139 -12.13 -8.39 1.77
C PHE A 139 -12.18 -6.89 2.07
N PHE A 140 -12.19 -6.04 1.02
CA PHE A 140 -12.23 -4.58 1.19
C PHE A 140 -13.53 -4.09 1.81
N ALA A 141 -14.65 -4.76 1.54
CA ALA A 141 -15.94 -4.41 2.12
C ALA A 141 -16.00 -4.76 3.62
N GLU A 142 -15.48 -5.93 4.00
CA GLU A 142 -15.38 -6.37 5.40
C GLU A 142 -14.38 -5.51 6.19
N LEU A 143 -13.23 -5.19 5.59
CA LEU A 143 -12.23 -4.32 6.20
C LEU A 143 -12.77 -2.91 6.46
N ALA A 144 -13.61 -2.39 5.55
CA ALA A 144 -14.25 -1.08 5.69
C ALA A 144 -15.54 -1.09 6.54
N HIS A 145 -16.02 -2.25 6.98
CA HIS A 145 -17.35 -2.37 7.60
C HIS A 145 -17.43 -1.67 8.98
N PRO A 146 -18.57 -1.02 9.35
CA PRO A 146 -18.68 -0.31 10.63
C PRO A 146 -18.54 -1.15 11.88
N SER A 147 -18.97 -2.41 11.82
CA SER A 147 -18.83 -3.34 12.94
C SER A 147 -17.43 -3.91 13.07
N THR A 148 -16.59 -3.71 12.06
CA THR A 148 -15.17 -3.99 12.17
C THR A 148 -14.61 -2.86 13.04
N ASP A 149 -14.23 -3.17 14.28
CA ASP A 149 -13.78 -2.21 15.32
C ASP A 149 -12.44 -1.51 14.96
N LEU A 150 -12.13 -1.45 13.68
CA LEU A 150 -11.00 -0.78 13.06
C LEU A 150 -11.35 0.66 12.65
N ARG A 151 -12.59 1.12 12.78
CA ARG A 151 -12.92 2.53 12.45
C ARG A 151 -12.39 3.54 13.47
N GLY A 152 -12.05 3.10 14.68
CA GLY A 152 -11.19 3.86 15.58
C GLY A 152 -9.74 4.00 15.09
N TRP A 153 -9.36 3.28 14.03
CA TRP A 153 -8.02 3.24 13.41
C TRP A 153 -7.97 4.00 12.08
N LEU A 154 -8.39 5.26 12.09
CA LEU A 154 -8.34 6.15 10.92
C LEU A 154 -6.98 6.22 10.18
N PRO A 155 -5.83 5.80 10.73
CA PRO A 155 -4.60 5.70 9.95
C PRO A 155 -3.93 4.32 10.08
N SER A 156 -4.62 3.22 9.77
CA SER A 156 -3.95 1.93 9.52
C SER A 156 -3.99 1.58 8.04
N LEU A 157 -2.83 1.32 7.48
CA LEU A 157 -2.69 1.07 6.05
C LEU A 157 -2.76 -0.42 5.75
N LEU A 158 -3.36 -0.70 4.60
CA LEU A 158 -3.21 -1.95 3.89
C LEU A 158 -2.03 -1.78 2.92
N GLY A 159 -0.92 -2.47 3.16
CA GLY A 159 0.20 -2.53 2.22
C GLY A 159 0.21 -3.88 1.51
N PHE A 160 0.77 -3.97 0.31
CA PHE A 160 1.11 -5.27 -0.25
C PHE A 160 2.22 -5.94 0.59
N VAL A 161 2.05 -7.21 0.98
CA VAL A 161 3.18 -8.04 1.41
C VAL A 161 3.94 -8.36 0.15
N ASP A 162 5.20 -7.91 0.07
CA ASP A 162 6.06 -8.41 -0.97
C ASP A 162 6.20 -9.92 -0.85
N GLN A 163 5.88 -10.62 -1.93
CA GLN A 163 6.22 -12.03 -2.12
C GLN A 163 7.74 -12.25 -2.24
N LEU A 164 8.54 -11.22 -1.97
CA LEU A 164 9.98 -11.29 -1.91
C LEU A 164 10.34 -11.82 -0.52
N GLU A 165 10.48 -13.15 -0.43
CA GLU A 165 10.96 -13.82 0.77
C GLU A 165 12.22 -13.11 1.31
N ASN A 166 12.11 -12.60 2.55
CA ASN A 166 13.10 -11.89 3.36
C ASN A 166 13.17 -10.36 3.16
N PHE A 167 12.78 -9.65 4.23
CA PHE A 167 13.02 -8.25 4.57
C PHE A 167 13.45 -7.33 3.42
N ILE A 168 12.48 -6.65 2.81
CA ILE A 168 12.80 -5.45 2.06
C ILE A 168 13.09 -4.33 3.06
N HIS A 169 14.31 -3.81 3.00
CA HIS A 169 14.61 -2.50 3.58
C HIS A 169 13.98 -1.45 2.66
N GLU A 170 12.90 -0.82 3.12
CA GLU A 170 12.34 0.33 2.44
C GLU A 170 13.22 1.55 2.72
N LEU A 171 13.86 2.06 1.68
CA LEU A 171 14.72 3.23 1.77
C LEU A 171 13.97 4.46 1.26
N TYR A 172 13.76 5.41 2.17
CA TYR A 172 13.17 6.70 1.88
C TYR A 172 14.27 7.74 1.64
N LEU A 173 14.31 8.30 0.44
CA LEU A 173 15.26 9.34 0.07
C LEU A 173 14.56 10.71 0.06
N SER A 174 15.11 11.67 0.79
CA SER A 174 14.77 13.09 0.59
C SER A 174 15.35 13.57 -0.75
N GLU A 175 14.88 14.71 -1.29
CA GLU A 175 15.16 15.19 -2.66
C GLU A 175 16.65 15.40 -3.05
N LEU A 176 17.61 15.01 -2.20
CA LEU A 176 19.04 15.07 -2.50
C LEU A 176 19.55 13.69 -2.97
N PRO A 177 20.38 13.62 -4.03
CA PRO A 177 20.98 12.37 -4.44
C PRO A 177 21.92 11.84 -3.34
N ILE A 178 21.60 10.66 -2.81
CA ILE A 178 22.55 9.87 -2.02
C ILE A 178 23.36 9.02 -3.00
N GLU A 179 24.63 9.38 -3.20
CA GLU A 179 25.57 8.50 -3.90
C GLU A 179 25.88 7.30 -3.00
N LEU A 180 25.38 6.13 -3.35
CA LEU A 180 25.83 4.89 -2.73
C LEU A 180 27.25 4.58 -3.22
N PRO A 181 28.18 4.17 -2.34
CA PRO A 181 29.53 3.83 -2.76
C PRO A 181 29.48 2.69 -3.76
N SER A 182 29.99 2.93 -4.97
CA SER A 182 30.16 1.89 -5.98
C SER A 182 31.03 0.79 -5.41
N SER A 183 30.56 -0.45 -5.43
CA SER A 183 31.30 -1.64 -5.04
C SER A 183 32.44 -1.96 -6.02
N ASN A 184 33.42 -1.06 -6.13
CA ASN A 184 34.68 -1.25 -6.83
C ASN A 184 35.81 -0.63 -5.99
N SER A 185 36.06 -1.21 -4.82
CA SER A 185 37.41 -1.15 -4.24
C SER A 185 37.91 -2.58 -4.11
N SER A 186 38.72 -2.98 -5.10
CA SER A 186 39.60 -4.13 -4.97
C SER A 186 40.44 -3.93 -3.71
N ILE A 187 40.26 -4.80 -2.72
CA ILE A 187 41.19 -4.93 -1.60
C ILE A 187 42.50 -5.45 -2.20
N GLY A 188 43.41 -4.53 -2.48
CA GLY A 188 44.79 -4.82 -2.79
C GLY A 188 45.46 -5.32 -1.52
N THR A 189 45.88 -6.58 -1.54
CA THR A 189 46.83 -7.14 -0.58
C THR A 189 48.11 -6.31 -0.53
N ARG A 190 48.50 -5.88 0.67
CA ARG A 190 49.88 -5.86 1.15
C ARG A 190 49.91 -5.98 2.67
#